data_AF-A0A5S3SZH4-F1
#
_entry.id   AF-A0A5S3SZH4-F1
#
_cell.length_a   1.000
_cell.length_b   1.000
_cell.length_c   1.000
_cell.angle_alpha   90.00
_cell.angle_beta   90.00
_cell.angle_gamma   90.00
#
_symmetry.space_group_name_H-M   'P 1'
#
loop_
_entity.id
_entity.type
_entity.pdbx_description
1 polymer ?
#
loop_
_entity_poly.entity_id
_entity_poly.type
_entity_poly.pdbx_seq_one_letter_code
_entity_poly.pdbx_strand_id
1 'polypeptide(L)'
;KPVCYVLRNRSLSDLMVVEHECRKAGLPRPYAFIHKDQKSGDQAYFYLTQQRGVLLQREHPEAADTLNNLLKETEEHPDQDVQLVPISIFWGRAPDKEQSALKLLFDWNFSLGGRFSK
;
A
#
# COMPACT_ATOMS: atom_id res chain seq x y z
N LYS A 1 6.03 -1.14 -16.99
CA LYS A 1 4.74 -0.75 -16.41
C LYS A 1 5.01 -0.01 -15.11
N PRO A 2 4.37 1.14 -14.86
CA PRO A 2 4.47 1.83 -13.58
C PRO A 2 3.97 0.96 -12.43
N VAL A 3 4.47 1.20 -11.22
CA VAL A 3 4.14 0.45 -10.00
C VAL A 3 3.55 1.41 -8.98
N CYS A 4 2.47 1.01 -8.32
CA CYS A 4 1.85 1.74 -7.22
C CYS A 4 1.77 0.85 -5.98
N TYR A 5 2.33 1.33 -4.87
CA TYR A 5 2.45 0.57 -3.63
C TYR A 5 1.22 0.76 -2.73
N VAL A 6 0.63 -0.35 -2.30
CA VAL A 6 -0.61 -0.34 -1.50
C VAL A 6 -0.28 -0.66 -0.05
N LEU A 7 -0.49 0.32 0.83
CA LEU A 7 -0.33 0.15 2.27
C LEU A 7 -1.69 0.00 2.95
N ARG A 8 -1.76 -0.81 4.02
CA ARG A 8 -3.02 -1.03 4.73
C ARG A 8 -3.45 0.21 5.50
N ASN A 9 -2.59 0.69 6.39
CA ASN A 9 -2.88 1.76 7.33
C ASN A 9 -1.97 2.97 7.12
N ARG A 10 -2.48 4.16 7.44
CA ARG A 10 -1.74 5.41 7.31
C ARG A 10 -0.65 5.50 8.38
N SER A 11 0.59 5.21 8.01
CA SER A 11 1.76 5.31 8.88
C SER A 11 2.93 5.92 8.11
N LEU A 12 3.42 7.07 8.57
CA LEU A 12 4.58 7.72 7.97
C LEU A 12 5.84 6.86 8.13
N SER A 13 5.99 6.21 9.28
CA SER A 13 7.11 5.30 9.54
C SER A 13 7.11 4.13 8.56
N ASP A 14 5.94 3.55 8.30
CA ASP A 14 5.78 2.45 7.34
C ASP A 14 6.18 2.90 5.93
N LEU A 15 5.66 4.04 5.48
CA LEU A 15 5.99 4.60 4.18
C LEU A 15 7.50 4.91 4.04
N MET A 16 8.14 5.39 5.11
CA MET A 16 9.59 5.65 5.11
C MET A 16 10.42 4.37 5.01
N VAL A 17 9.97 3.27 5.63
CA VAL A 17 10.61 1.96 5.46
C VAL A 17 10.48 1.49 4.01
N VAL A 18 9.29 1.61 3.41
CA VAL A 18 9.09 1.27 2.00
C VAL A 18 9.99 2.09 1.10
N GLU A 19 10.01 3.41 1.30
CA GLU A 19 10.87 4.32 0.55
C GLU A 19 12.35 3.94 0.66
N HIS A 20 12.81 3.60 1.88
CA HIS A 20 14.18 3.17 2.12
C HIS A 20 14.51 1.87 1.39
N GLU A 21 13.68 0.84 1.54
CA GLU A 21 13.91 -0.47 0.92
C GLU A 21 13.78 -0.42 -0.60
N CYS A 22 12.81 0.33 -1.16
CA CYS A 22 12.70 0.56 -2.59
C CYS A 22 13.98 1.22 -3.14
N ARG A 23 14.48 2.26 -2.47
CA ARG A 23 15.72 2.92 -2.88
C ARG A 23 16.93 1.97 -2.83
N LYS A 24 17.04 1.17 -1.78
CA LYS A 24 18.12 0.19 -1.60
C LYS A 24 18.07 -0.93 -2.66
N ALA A 25 16.87 -1.38 -3.03
CA ALA A 25 16.66 -2.41 -4.04
C ALA A 25 16.66 -1.88 -5.49
N GLY A 26 16.79 -0.56 -5.68
CA GLY A 26 16.71 0.07 -7.02
C GLY A 26 15.31 0.04 -7.63
N LEU A 27 14.27 -0.13 -6.83
CA LEU A 27 12.88 -0.13 -7.24
C LEU A 27 12.33 1.30 -7.42
N PRO A 28 11.21 1.49 -8.15
CA PRO A 28 10.50 2.75 -8.19
C PRO A 28 10.22 3.28 -6.78
N ARG A 29 10.40 4.59 -6.58
CA ARG A 29 10.23 5.21 -5.27
C ARG A 29 8.75 5.50 -5.05
N PRO A 30 8.14 5.16 -3.90
CA PRO A 30 6.76 5.49 -3.60
C PRO A 30 6.49 7.00 -3.66
N TYR A 31 7.43 7.85 -3.23
CA TYR A 31 7.25 9.31 -3.30
C TYR A 31 7.34 9.91 -4.71
N ALA A 32 7.73 9.12 -5.73
CA ALA A 32 7.69 9.56 -7.12
C ALA A 32 6.26 9.55 -7.66
N PHE A 33 6.00 10.32 -8.71
CA PHE A 33 4.75 10.20 -9.46
C PHE A 33 4.67 8.85 -10.16
N ILE A 34 3.46 8.30 -10.27
CA ILE A 34 3.20 7.00 -10.92
C ILE A 34 3.67 7.03 -12.38
N HIS A 35 3.32 8.10 -13.09
CA HIS A 35 3.72 8.33 -14.47
C HIS A 35 4.90 9.30 -14.49
N LYS A 36 6.06 8.83 -14.97
CA LYS A 36 7.32 9.61 -14.98
C LYS A 36 7.24 10.90 -15.81
N ASP A 37 6.34 10.94 -16.78
CA ASP A 37 6.19 12.08 -17.70
C ASP A 37 5.23 13.15 -17.16
N GLN A 38 4.56 12.90 -16.03
CA GLN A 38 3.66 13.86 -15.42
C GLN A 38 4.42 14.79 -14.44
N LYS A 39 4.20 16.11 -14.58
CA LYS A 39 4.77 17.14 -13.68
C LYS A 39 4.00 17.31 -12.37
N SER A 40 2.80 16.72 -12.30
CA SER A 40 1.88 16.74 -11.17
C SER A 40 0.95 15.56 -11.35
N GLY A 41 0.59 14.88 -10.26
CA GLY A 41 -0.27 13.70 -10.31
C GLY A 41 -0.22 12.93 -9.01
N ASP A 42 -0.81 11.75 -9.03
CA ASP A 42 -0.79 10.85 -7.89
C ASP A 42 0.62 10.28 -7.64
N GLN A 43 0.97 10.19 -6.35
CA GLN A 43 2.20 9.52 -5.91
C GLN A 43 2.06 8.01 -6.09
N ALA A 44 3.19 7.31 -6.21
CA ALA A 44 3.25 5.86 -6.40
C ALA A 44 2.92 5.05 -5.14
N TYR A 45 2.02 5.55 -4.29
CA TYR A 45 1.44 4.79 -3.19
C TYR A 45 0.06 5.33 -2.79
N PHE A 46 -0.74 4.47 -2.16
CA PHE A 46 -1.94 4.89 -1.42
C PHE A 46 -2.21 3.97 -0.22
N TYR A 47 -3.10 4.41 0.65
CA TYR A 47 -3.56 3.66 1.83
C TYR A 47 -4.97 3.11 1.61
N LEU A 48 -5.25 1.91 2.14
CA LEU A 48 -6.60 1.30 2.09
C LEU A 48 -7.55 1.83 3.17
N THR A 49 -7.03 2.47 4.20
CA THR A 49 -7.83 3.05 5.28
C THR A 49 -7.70 4.56 5.32
N GLN A 50 -8.81 5.22 5.62
CA GLN A 50 -8.86 6.66 5.92
C GLN A 50 -9.27 6.86 7.38
N GLN A 51 -8.67 7.86 8.04
CA GLN A 51 -9.10 8.26 9.38
C GLN A 51 -10.34 9.16 9.26
N ARG A 52 -11.46 8.70 9.83
CA ARG A 52 -12.70 9.47 9.88
C ARG A 52 -13.11 9.74 11.33
N GLY A 53 -13.60 10.95 11.59
CA GLY A 53 -14.14 11.38 12.88
C GLY A 53 -13.46 12.64 13.42
N VAL A 54 -14.26 13.54 13.98
CA VAL A 54 -13.80 14.84 14.53
C VAL A 54 -13.37 14.71 15.99
N LEU A 55 -13.95 13.77 16.74
CA LEU A 55 -13.71 13.59 18.19
C LEU A 55 -13.01 12.25 18.51
N LEU A 56 -13.36 11.17 17.79
CA LEU A 56 -12.61 9.91 17.79
C LEU A 56 -12.35 9.50 16.35
N GLN A 57 -11.10 9.62 15.92
CA GLN A 57 -10.66 9.12 14.62
C GLN A 57 -10.66 7.59 14.66
N ARG A 58 -11.48 6.97 13.81
CA ARG A 58 -11.48 5.53 13.56
C ARG A 58 -10.98 5.26 12.15
N GLU A 59 -10.21 4.20 11.99
CA GLU A 59 -9.82 3.70 10.67
C GLU A 59 -11.04 3.10 9.99
N HIS A 60 -11.39 3.60 8.81
CA HIS A 60 -12.45 3.04 7.99
C HIS A 60 -11.83 2.55 6.66
N PRO A 61 -12.15 1.33 6.20
CA PRO A 61 -11.83 0.91 4.85
C PRO A 61 -12.55 1.85 3.88
N GLU A 62 -11.81 2.50 3.00
CA GLU A 62 -12.35 3.42 2.00
C GLU A 62 -11.51 3.35 0.73
N ALA A 63 -12.17 3.44 -0.43
CA ALA A 63 -11.46 3.46 -1.69
C ALA A 63 -10.62 4.74 -1.76
N ALA A 64 -9.30 4.60 -1.93
CA ALA A 64 -8.42 5.75 -2.09
C ALA A 64 -8.76 6.51 -3.37
N ASP A 65 -8.77 7.84 -3.31
CA ASP A 65 -8.98 8.69 -4.50
C ASP A 65 -7.99 8.35 -5.61
N THR A 66 -6.73 8.09 -5.24
CA THR A 66 -5.67 7.62 -6.14
C THR A 66 -6.07 6.33 -6.88
N LEU A 67 -6.72 5.37 -6.23
CA LEU A 67 -7.17 4.15 -6.91
C LEU A 67 -8.26 4.47 -7.96
N ASN A 68 -9.21 5.33 -7.62
CA ASN A 68 -10.25 5.76 -8.55
C ASN A 68 -9.68 6.53 -9.75
N ASN A 69 -8.67 7.38 -9.51
CA ASN A 69 -7.98 8.12 -10.58
C ASN A 69 -7.25 7.17 -11.51
N LEU A 70 -6.51 6.20 -10.96
CA LEU A 70 -5.78 5.21 -11.76
C LEU A 70 -6.72 4.33 -12.59
N LEU A 71 -7.87 3.96 -12.05
CA LEU A 71 -8.89 3.23 -12.81
C LEU A 71 -9.39 4.03 -14.00
N LYS A 72 -9.74 5.31 -13.80
CA LYS A 72 -10.18 6.20 -14.88
C LYS A 72 -9.08 6.40 -15.94
N GLU A 73 -7.84 6.64 -15.51
CA GLU A 73 -6.70 6.81 -16.42
C GLU A 73 -6.44 5.54 -17.24
N THR A 74 -6.58 4.36 -16.62
CA THR A 74 -6.42 3.07 -17.32
C THR A 74 -7.57 2.80 -18.30
N GLU A 75 -8.79 3.26 -17.99
CA GLU A 75 -9.94 3.17 -18.91
C GLU A 75 -9.76 4.06 -20.15
N GLU A 76 -9.20 5.27 -19.97
CA GLU A 76 -8.92 6.21 -21.05
C GLU A 76 -7.66 5.84 -21.87
N HIS A 77 -6.65 5.26 -21.20
CA HIS A 77 -5.34 4.91 -21.77
C HIS A 77 -4.93 3.48 -21.39
N PRO A 78 -5.42 2.45 -22.11
CA PRO A 78 -5.13 1.05 -21.79
C PRO A 78 -3.65 0.66 -21.88
N ASP A 79 -2.84 1.45 -22.59
CA ASP A 79 -1.39 1.31 -22.69
C ASP A 79 -0.66 1.74 -21.40
N GLN A 80 -1.32 2.49 -20.53
CA GLN A 80 -0.78 3.02 -19.27
C GLN A 80 -1.12 2.14 -18.06
N ASP A 81 -1.15 0.83 -18.24
CA ASP A 81 -1.45 -0.16 -17.19
C ASP A 81 -0.51 -0.07 -15.97
N VAL A 82 -1.10 0.13 -14.78
CA VAL A 82 -0.41 0.33 -13.49
C VAL A 82 -0.46 -0.94 -12.65
N GLN A 83 0.71 -1.40 -12.19
CA GLN A 83 0.82 -2.57 -11.32
C GLN A 83 0.62 -2.17 -9.85
N LEU A 84 -0.42 -2.73 -9.22
CA LEU A 84 -0.62 -2.60 -7.78
C LEU A 84 0.21 -3.63 -7.01
N VAL A 85 1.00 -3.16 -6.03
CA VAL A 85 1.85 -4.01 -5.19
C VAL A 85 1.46 -3.85 -3.73
N PRO A 86 0.78 -4.84 -3.11
CA PRO A 86 0.47 -4.78 -1.70
C PRO A 86 1.74 -4.95 -0.86
N ILE A 87 1.91 -4.06 0.12
CA ILE A 87 3.03 -4.09 1.04
C ILE A 87 2.54 -4.48 2.43
N SER A 88 3.23 -5.43 3.04
CA SER A 88 3.10 -5.76 4.46
C SER A 88 4.42 -5.50 5.17
N ILE A 89 4.37 -4.73 6.26
CA ILE A 89 5.53 -4.37 7.05
C ILE A 89 5.42 -5.06 8.40
N PHE A 90 6.50 -5.71 8.81
CA PHE A 90 6.57 -6.46 10.06
C PHE A 90 7.55 -5.77 11.02
N TRP A 91 7.01 -5.25 12.11
CA TRP A 91 7.78 -4.62 13.19
C TRP A 91 8.00 -5.63 14.32
N GLY A 92 9.24 -5.80 14.81
CA GLY A 92 9.55 -6.75 15.88
C GLY A 92 11.01 -6.74 16.30
N ARG A 93 11.35 -7.46 17.38
CA ARG A 93 12.72 -7.55 17.93
C ARG A 93 13.62 -8.60 17.24
N ALA A 94 13.10 -9.38 16.31
CA ALA A 94 13.88 -10.33 15.49
C ALA A 94 13.14 -10.78 14.21
N PRO A 95 12.69 -9.85 13.34
CA PRO A 95 12.02 -10.23 12.08
C PRO A 95 12.96 -11.00 11.13
N ASP A 96 14.27 -10.86 11.31
CA ASP A 96 15.34 -11.56 10.58
C ASP A 96 15.53 -13.02 11.03
N LYS A 97 15.09 -13.38 12.25
CA LYS A 97 15.22 -14.75 12.80
C LYS A 97 14.02 -15.64 12.50
N GLU A 98 12.94 -15.07 11.96
CA GLU A 98 11.83 -15.86 11.44
C GLU A 98 12.18 -16.42 10.06
N GLN A 99 12.47 -17.71 10.00
CA GLN A 99 12.98 -18.38 8.80
C GLN A 99 11.96 -18.51 7.66
N SER A 100 10.72 -18.03 7.83
CA SER A 100 9.66 -18.22 6.85
C SER A 100 8.82 -16.95 6.66
N ALA A 101 9.01 -16.27 5.53
CA ALA A 101 8.19 -15.13 5.11
C ALA A 101 6.69 -15.50 4.99
N LEU A 102 6.37 -16.76 4.66
CA LEU A 102 5.00 -17.26 4.63
C LEU A 102 4.39 -17.29 6.03
N LYS A 103 5.15 -17.72 7.04
CA LYS A 103 4.67 -17.74 8.43
C LYS A 103 4.29 -16.34 8.91
N LEU A 104 5.15 -15.35 8.65
CA LEU A 104 4.87 -13.95 8.95
C LEU A 104 3.59 -13.43 8.27
N LEU A 105 3.37 -13.79 6.99
CA LEU A 105 2.16 -13.39 6.27
C LEU A 105 0.88 -14.00 6.86
N PHE A 106 0.92 -15.23 7.35
CA PHE A 106 -0.25 -15.93 7.90
C PHE A 106 -0.51 -15.67 9.38
N ASP A 107 0.52 -15.43 10.19
CA ASP A 107 0.38 -15.13 11.62
C ASP A 107 -0.41 -13.82 11.86
N TRP A 108 -0.30 -12.85 10.94
CA TRP A 108 -1.07 -11.60 10.99
C TRP A 108 -2.48 -11.69 10.39
N ASN A 109 -2.80 -12.76 9.66
CA ASN A 109 -4.05 -12.88 8.91
C ASN A 109 -5.15 -13.66 9.65
N PHE A 110 -5.01 -13.90 10.95
CA PHE A 110 -6.01 -14.61 11.76
C PHE A 110 -7.39 -13.93 11.83
N SER A 111 -7.58 -12.75 11.23
CA SER A 111 -8.89 -12.12 11.05
C SER A 111 -9.66 -12.58 9.81
N LEU A 112 -9.04 -13.33 8.88
CA LEU A 112 -9.71 -13.87 7.69
C LEU A 112 -10.40 -15.23 7.94
N GLY A 113 -10.27 -15.79 9.15
CA GLY A 113 -10.92 -17.03 9.58
C GLY A 113 -11.88 -16.82 10.75
N GLY A 114 -13.08 -16.32 10.49
CA GLY A 114 -14.21 -16.53 11.39
C GLY A 114 -15.09 -15.32 11.65
N ARG A 115 -16.14 -15.18 10.83
CA ARG A 115 -17.48 -14.75 11.26
C ARG A 115 -18.52 -15.31 10.31
N PHE A 116 -18.72 -16.64 10.37
CA PHE A 116 -20.04 -17.19 10.06
C PHE A 116 -20.93 -16.90 11.28
N SER A 117 -21.55 -15.74 11.30
CA SER A 117 -22.76 -15.56 12.10
C SER A 117 -23.90 -16.10 11.25
N LYS A 118 -24.58 -17.13 11.76
CA LYS A 118 -25.98 -17.37 11.41
C LYS A 118 -26.84 -16.19 11.86
#